data_AF-A0AA89NLL0-F1
#
_entry.id   AF-A0AA89NLL0-F1
#
_cell.length_a   1.000
_cell.length_b   1.000
_cell.length_c   1.000
_cell.angle_alpha   90.00
_cell.angle_beta   90.00
_cell.angle_gamma   90.00
#
_symmetry.space_group_name_H-M   'P 1'
#
loop_
_entity.id
_entity.type
_entity.pdbx_description
1 polymer ?
#
loop_
_entity_poly.entity_id
_entity_poly.type
_entity_poly.pdbx_seq_one_letter_code
_entity_poly.pdbx_strand_id
1 'polypeptide(L)'
;MDERVEPYVMVTVVRRVRPSSAAVGDKAIVTADGKMIGFVGGHCTRELVINQAQECLRTGEKRLLLVTPQPPAHVEEGVTVLPMTCASEGTVELFLEPKHVDPLLIIVGDSPIAHALEEMAPRFAFVPRRIALEKAEDSSSGEPLEILRSQLAAFNNTTAYGVVATMGLYDSEGLLALVHCKLRYLGLVTSPKRWATVSSGLEAAGAPKEFIDFITAPAGLDIGAVGAQEIALSILAQIVERRRRDLNVQWEGQPEKGISETEALSASDDRTTVSQIVVDPVCGMTVDLKKTQFRLELDGTIYGFCCSGCRDRFAKDPKAFLSHT
;
A
#
# COMPACT_ATOMS: atom_id res chain seq x y z
N MET A 1 -23.36 14.08 -5.83
CA MET A 1 -22.72 14.76 -4.68
C MET A 1 -21.37 14.07 -4.52
N ASP A 2 -20.34 14.74 -5.01
CA ASP A 2 -18.93 14.34 -5.03
C ASP A 2 -18.57 12.95 -5.62
N GLU A 3 -18.44 12.88 -6.95
CA GLU A 3 -18.07 11.66 -7.70
C GLU A 3 -16.55 11.48 -7.87
N ARG A 4 -15.72 12.32 -7.21
CA ARG A 4 -14.26 12.24 -7.34
C ARG A 4 -13.69 11.11 -6.50
N VAL A 5 -12.83 10.31 -7.13
CA VAL A 5 -12.08 9.20 -6.51
C VAL A 5 -10.75 9.68 -5.90
N GLU A 6 -10.32 10.90 -6.20
CA GLU A 6 -9.08 11.48 -5.69
C GLU A 6 -9.33 12.47 -4.54
N PRO A 7 -8.51 12.45 -3.48
CA PRO A 7 -8.57 13.44 -2.41
C PRO A 7 -8.38 14.86 -2.94
N TYR A 8 -9.17 15.80 -2.42
CA TYR A 8 -9.05 17.21 -2.79
C TYR A 8 -9.52 18.11 -1.65
N VAL A 9 -9.22 19.41 -1.69
CA VAL A 9 -9.79 20.42 -0.80
C VAL A 9 -10.81 21.25 -1.53
N MET A 10 -12.01 21.35 -0.97
CA MET A 10 -12.96 22.37 -1.35
C MET A 10 -12.59 23.68 -0.64
N VAL A 11 -12.24 24.70 -1.42
CA VAL A 11 -11.97 26.05 -0.96
C VAL A 11 -13.20 26.91 -1.24
N THR A 12 -13.74 27.58 -0.23
CA THR A 12 -14.89 28.49 -0.38
C THR A 12 -14.56 29.87 0.17
N VAL A 13 -14.81 30.92 -0.61
CA VAL A 13 -14.73 32.31 -0.12
C VAL A 13 -15.94 32.57 0.79
N VAL A 14 -15.69 32.73 2.08
CA VAL A 14 -16.75 32.95 3.09
C VAL A 14 -16.94 34.42 3.41
N ARG A 15 -15.89 35.25 3.25
CA ARG A 15 -15.95 36.70 3.46
C ARG A 15 -14.92 37.41 2.58
N ARG A 16 -15.20 38.67 2.23
CA ARG A 16 -14.27 39.56 1.54
C ARG A 16 -14.37 41.01 1.98
N VAL A 17 -13.27 41.74 1.88
CA VAL A 17 -13.18 43.21 1.93
C VAL A 17 -12.56 43.69 0.62
N ARG A 18 -13.17 44.71 0.01
CA ARG A 18 -12.69 45.26 -1.27
C ARG A 18 -11.39 46.06 -1.07
N PRO A 19 -10.53 46.16 -2.10
CA PRO A 19 -10.70 45.60 -3.45
C PRO A 19 -10.30 44.13 -3.53
N SER A 20 -11.22 43.27 -4.00
CA SER A 20 -10.93 41.84 -4.25
C SER A 20 -11.67 41.37 -5.50
N SER A 21 -10.98 40.61 -6.35
CA SER A 21 -11.54 39.97 -7.54
C SER A 21 -12.49 38.81 -7.21
N ALA A 22 -12.36 38.23 -6.01
CA ALA A 22 -13.24 37.16 -5.55
C ALA A 22 -14.56 37.72 -4.99
N ALA A 23 -15.62 36.95 -5.10
CA ALA A 23 -16.93 37.16 -4.49
C ALA A 23 -17.17 36.15 -3.36
N VAL A 24 -18.03 36.51 -2.40
CA VAL A 24 -18.49 35.54 -1.39
C VAL A 24 -19.26 34.44 -2.09
N GLY A 25 -18.97 33.18 -1.76
CA GLY A 25 -19.54 32.00 -2.41
C GLY A 25 -18.71 31.44 -3.56
N ASP A 26 -17.69 32.16 -4.03
CA ASP A 26 -16.72 31.63 -5.00
C ASP A 26 -16.05 30.37 -4.44
N LYS A 27 -15.81 29.40 -5.32
CA LYS A 27 -15.29 28.08 -4.97
C LYS A 27 -14.16 27.65 -5.90
N ALA A 28 -13.22 26.92 -5.31
CA ALA A 28 -12.21 26.19 -6.04
C ALA A 28 -11.96 24.82 -5.41
N ILE A 29 -11.61 23.85 -6.24
CA ILE A 29 -11.07 22.56 -5.84
C ILE A 29 -9.55 22.65 -5.95
N VAL A 30 -8.83 22.21 -4.92
CA VAL A 30 -7.38 21.97 -4.99
C VAL A 30 -7.12 20.48 -4.81
N THR A 31 -6.55 19.84 -5.83
CA THR A 31 -6.18 18.41 -5.79
C THR A 31 -4.83 18.22 -5.08
N ALA A 32 -4.52 16.97 -4.72
CA ALA A 32 -3.28 16.62 -4.01
C ALA A 32 -2.01 17.04 -4.77
N ASP A 33 -2.01 16.98 -6.10
CA ASP A 33 -0.93 17.43 -7.00
C ASP A 33 -0.82 18.96 -7.14
N GLY A 34 -1.63 19.73 -6.40
CA GLY A 34 -1.58 21.20 -6.38
C GLY A 34 -2.35 21.86 -7.53
N LYS A 35 -3.08 21.11 -8.36
CA LYS A 35 -3.93 21.70 -9.39
C LYS A 35 -5.18 22.33 -8.77
N MET A 36 -5.34 23.64 -8.98
CA MET A 36 -6.55 24.37 -8.57
C MET A 36 -7.51 24.56 -9.76
N ILE A 37 -8.75 24.11 -9.59
CA ILE A 37 -9.86 24.18 -10.55
C ILE A 37 -10.96 25.07 -9.95
N GLY A 38 -11.36 26.13 -10.64
CA GLY A 38 -12.27 27.15 -10.11
C GLY A 38 -11.51 28.41 -9.69
N PHE A 39 -12.18 29.27 -8.90
CA PHE A 39 -11.67 30.60 -8.58
C PHE A 39 -12.03 30.98 -7.14
N VAL A 40 -11.05 31.50 -6.39
CA VAL A 40 -11.24 32.04 -5.03
C VAL A 40 -10.41 33.32 -4.80
N GLY A 41 -9.83 33.87 -5.88
CA GLY A 41 -8.89 34.99 -5.81
C GLY A 41 -7.95 35.04 -7.01
N GLY A 42 -7.28 36.18 -7.17
CA GLY A 42 -6.29 36.40 -8.22
C GLY A 42 -5.01 35.57 -8.05
N HIS A 43 -4.04 35.79 -8.94
CA HIS A 43 -2.80 35.02 -9.00
C HIS A 43 -2.01 35.06 -7.68
N CYS A 44 -2.03 36.21 -6.98
CA CYS A 44 -1.34 36.44 -5.72
C CYS A 44 -1.77 35.53 -4.56
N THR A 45 -3.03 35.12 -4.53
CA THR A 45 -3.59 34.23 -3.50
C THR A 45 -3.45 32.75 -3.82
N ARG A 46 -3.12 32.40 -5.07
CA ARG A 46 -3.21 31.02 -5.57
C ARG A 46 -2.23 30.08 -4.86
N GLU A 47 -0.94 30.43 -4.80
CA GLU A 47 0.08 29.58 -4.18
C GLU A 47 -0.14 29.41 -2.68
N LEU A 48 -0.51 30.49 -1.97
CA LEU A 48 -0.86 30.45 -0.55
C LEU A 48 -2.00 29.45 -0.30
N VAL A 49 -3.08 29.55 -1.09
CA VAL A 49 -4.22 28.64 -0.96
C VAL A 49 -3.84 27.20 -1.30
N ILE A 50 -3.02 26.97 -2.34
CA ILE A 50 -2.57 25.62 -2.70
C ILE A 50 -1.76 24.99 -1.57
N ASN A 51 -0.79 25.72 -1.02
CA ASN A 51 0.06 25.22 0.06
C ASN A 51 -0.77 24.88 1.31
N GLN A 52 -1.73 25.74 1.67
CA GLN A 52 -2.63 25.47 2.80
C GLN A 52 -3.59 24.32 2.52
N ALA A 53 -4.08 24.19 1.29
CA ALA A 53 -4.95 23.07 0.90
C ALA A 53 -4.19 21.73 0.94
N GLN A 54 -2.94 21.70 0.49
CA GLN A 54 -2.10 20.50 0.61
C GLN A 54 -1.85 20.14 2.08
N GLU A 55 -1.64 21.13 2.94
CA GLU A 55 -1.53 20.90 4.38
C GLU A 55 -2.85 20.41 5.01
N CYS A 56 -4.00 20.94 4.59
CA CYS A 56 -5.32 20.42 4.98
C CYS A 56 -5.54 18.98 4.50
N LEU A 57 -5.06 18.60 3.31
CA LEU A 57 -5.08 17.21 2.85
C LEU A 57 -4.13 16.32 3.63
N ARG A 58 -2.99 16.83 4.08
CA ARG A 58 -2.04 16.06 4.87
C ARG A 58 -2.60 15.77 6.28
N THR A 59 -3.12 16.80 6.93
CA THR A 59 -3.63 16.76 8.31
C THR A 59 -5.07 16.25 8.44
N GLY A 60 -5.87 16.42 7.39
CA GLY A 60 -7.32 16.19 7.41
C GLY A 60 -8.11 17.26 8.18
N GLU A 61 -7.45 18.32 8.65
CA GLU A 61 -8.08 19.41 9.40
C GLU A 61 -8.72 20.42 8.46
N LYS A 62 -9.94 20.85 8.82
CA LYS A 62 -10.59 21.99 8.18
C LYS A 62 -9.95 23.27 8.69
N ARG A 63 -9.78 24.27 7.83
CA ARG A 63 -9.10 25.52 8.19
C ARG A 63 -9.86 26.74 7.72
N LEU A 64 -9.89 27.77 8.55
CA LEU A 64 -10.32 29.10 8.16
C LEU A 64 -9.07 29.95 7.93
N LEU A 65 -8.87 30.42 6.70
CA LEU A 65 -7.73 31.26 6.32
C LEU A 65 -8.18 32.71 6.20
N LEU A 66 -7.45 33.60 6.86
CA LEU A 66 -7.56 35.04 6.64
C LEU A 66 -6.36 35.50 5.82
N VAL A 67 -6.58 35.93 4.58
CA VAL A 67 -5.54 36.45 3.71
C VAL A 67 -5.70 37.97 3.60
N THR A 68 -4.77 38.71 4.20
CA THR A 68 -4.89 40.17 4.42
C THR A 68 -3.53 40.88 4.35
N PRO A 69 -3.45 42.15 3.88
CA PRO A 69 -2.24 42.96 3.97
C PRO A 69 -2.04 43.55 5.37
N GLN A 70 -3.07 43.55 6.22
CA GLN A 70 -3.04 44.12 7.57
C GLN A 70 -3.44 43.04 8.59
N PRO A 71 -2.49 42.18 9.01
CA PRO A 71 -2.76 41.18 10.03
C PRO A 71 -3.28 41.83 11.32
N PRO A 72 -4.36 41.32 11.91
CA PRO A 72 -4.88 41.86 13.17
C PRO A 72 -3.91 41.58 14.32
N ALA A 73 -3.90 42.47 15.32
CA ALA A 73 -3.07 42.30 16.52
C ALA A 73 -3.48 41.08 17.37
N HIS A 74 -4.76 40.68 17.28
CA HIS A 74 -5.29 39.48 17.90
C HIS A 74 -5.87 38.58 16.81
N VAL A 75 -5.43 37.33 16.80
CA VAL A 75 -5.92 36.30 15.88
C VAL A 75 -6.93 35.46 16.62
N GLU A 76 -8.14 35.36 16.07
CA GLU A 76 -9.19 34.48 16.61
C GLU A 76 -8.73 33.01 16.57
N GLU A 77 -9.11 32.24 17.60
CA GLU A 77 -8.81 30.81 17.66
C GLU A 77 -9.39 30.08 16.44
N GLY A 78 -8.58 29.23 15.80
CA GLY A 78 -8.98 28.51 14.59
C GLY A 78 -8.83 29.28 13.27
N VAL A 79 -8.41 30.56 13.31
CA VAL A 79 -8.09 31.35 12.12
C VAL A 79 -6.60 31.33 11.86
N THR A 80 -6.20 30.88 10.67
CA THR A 80 -4.81 30.99 10.19
C THR A 80 -4.67 32.26 9.35
N VAL A 81 -3.87 33.21 9.82
CA VAL A 81 -3.63 34.47 9.10
C VAL A 81 -2.42 34.34 8.19
N LEU A 82 -2.61 34.66 6.91
CA LEU A 82 -1.54 34.72 5.92
C LEU A 82 -1.39 36.15 5.40
N PRO A 83 -0.19 36.75 5.50
CA PRO A 83 0.06 38.07 4.96
C PRO A 83 0.00 38.03 3.44
N MET A 84 -0.69 39.00 2.82
CA MET A 84 -0.59 39.19 1.38
C MET A 84 0.72 39.88 1.00
N THR A 85 1.38 39.36 -0.03
CA THR A 85 2.59 39.93 -0.64
C THR A 85 2.30 40.80 -1.86
N CYS A 86 1.03 40.97 -2.23
CA CYS A 86 0.58 41.73 -3.39
C CYS A 86 0.12 43.13 -3.01
N ALA A 87 0.24 44.10 -3.93
CA ALA A 87 -0.19 45.49 -3.76
C ALA A 87 -1.72 45.70 -3.64
N SER A 88 -2.50 44.62 -3.69
CA SER A 88 -3.95 44.66 -3.50
C SER A 88 -4.29 44.82 -2.03
N GLU A 89 -4.97 45.92 -1.68
CA GLU A 89 -5.41 46.23 -0.29
C GLU A 89 -6.60 45.37 0.19
N GLY A 90 -7.08 44.43 -0.62
CA GLY A 90 -8.22 43.58 -0.30
C GLY A 90 -7.98 42.65 0.87
N THR A 91 -9.04 42.03 1.39
CA THR A 91 -8.92 40.91 2.34
C THR A 91 -9.89 39.84 1.93
N VAL A 92 -9.48 38.58 1.99
CA VAL A 92 -10.36 37.43 1.74
C VAL A 92 -10.25 36.43 2.87
N GLU A 93 -11.38 35.86 3.22
CA GLU A 93 -11.46 34.77 4.19
C GLU A 93 -11.95 33.51 3.47
N LEU A 94 -11.21 32.43 3.63
CA LEU A 94 -11.38 31.19 2.89
C LEU A 94 -11.59 30.04 3.85
N PHE A 95 -12.66 29.27 3.66
CA PHE A 95 -12.85 28.01 4.36
C PHE A 95 -12.34 26.86 3.49
N LEU A 96 -11.37 26.12 4.02
CA LEU A 96 -10.74 24.97 3.40
C LEU A 96 -11.29 23.71 4.05
N GLU A 97 -11.96 22.90 3.24
CA GLU A 97 -12.53 21.63 3.66
C GLU A 97 -11.88 20.47 2.88
N PRO A 98 -10.95 19.71 3.50
CA PRO A 98 -10.42 18.50 2.88
C PRO A 98 -11.53 17.47 2.70
N LYS A 99 -11.64 16.97 1.48
CA LYS A 99 -12.50 15.88 1.04
C LYS A 99 -11.60 14.71 0.74
N HIS A 100 -11.49 13.83 1.73
CA HIS A 100 -10.82 12.55 1.54
C HIS A 100 -11.77 11.58 0.85
N VAL A 101 -11.19 10.73 0.01
CA VAL A 101 -11.84 9.49 -0.36
C VAL A 101 -11.55 8.47 0.73
N ASP A 102 -12.58 7.70 1.09
CA ASP A 102 -12.45 6.63 2.08
C ASP A 102 -11.29 5.71 1.67
N PRO A 103 -10.22 5.61 2.49
CA PRO A 103 -9.05 4.85 2.11
C PRO A 103 -9.37 3.36 1.91
N LEU A 104 -8.64 2.76 0.97
CA LEU A 104 -8.68 1.34 0.71
C LEU A 104 -8.16 0.55 1.92
N LEU A 105 -8.89 -0.48 2.34
CA LEU A 105 -8.45 -1.49 3.30
C LEU A 105 -8.36 -2.85 2.58
N ILE A 106 -7.15 -3.29 2.30
CA ILE A 106 -6.86 -4.59 1.71
C ILE A 106 -6.83 -5.63 2.83
N ILE A 107 -7.63 -6.69 2.70
CA ILE A 107 -7.74 -7.77 3.66
C ILE A 107 -7.36 -9.08 2.96
N VAL A 108 -6.25 -9.69 3.33
CA VAL A 108 -5.80 -10.97 2.78
C VAL A 108 -6.21 -12.09 3.73
N GLY A 109 -7.10 -12.98 3.27
CA GLY A 109 -7.60 -14.12 4.02
C GLY A 109 -9.12 -14.32 3.95
N ASP A 110 -9.57 -15.51 4.32
CA ASP A 110 -11.00 -15.90 4.44
C ASP A 110 -11.39 -16.26 5.89
N SER A 111 -10.58 -15.88 6.88
CA SER A 111 -10.89 -16.19 8.29
C SER A 111 -12.13 -15.44 8.79
N PRO A 112 -12.78 -15.90 9.89
CA PRO A 112 -13.86 -15.15 10.53
C PRO A 112 -13.47 -13.69 10.88
N ILE A 113 -12.19 -13.45 11.19
CA ILE A 113 -11.65 -12.11 11.45
C ILE A 113 -11.60 -11.29 10.16
N ALA A 114 -11.18 -11.89 9.04
CA ALA A 114 -11.17 -11.23 7.72
C ALA A 114 -12.60 -10.81 7.30
N HIS A 115 -13.59 -11.69 7.51
CA HIS A 115 -15.00 -11.39 7.27
C HIS A 115 -15.53 -10.27 8.18
N ALA A 116 -15.22 -10.33 9.48
CA ALA A 116 -15.62 -9.28 10.42
C ALA A 116 -15.01 -7.92 10.05
N LEU A 117 -13.74 -7.89 9.61
CA LEU A 117 -13.10 -6.67 9.10
C LEU A 117 -13.80 -6.13 7.86
N GLU A 118 -14.11 -6.98 6.87
CA GLU A 118 -14.83 -6.59 5.65
C GLU A 118 -16.21 -5.98 5.98
N GLU A 119 -16.94 -6.56 6.93
CA GLU A 119 -18.26 -6.06 7.33
C GLU A 119 -18.18 -4.72 8.09
N MET A 120 -17.20 -4.59 9.00
CA MET A 120 -17.13 -3.45 9.92
C MET A 120 -16.43 -2.22 9.34
N ALA A 121 -15.46 -2.41 8.43
CA ALA A 121 -14.61 -1.33 7.91
C ALA A 121 -15.37 -0.13 7.32
N PRO A 122 -16.48 -0.29 6.55
CA PRO A 122 -17.24 0.84 6.02
C PRO A 122 -17.79 1.79 7.08
N ARG A 123 -18.07 1.29 8.30
CA ARG A 123 -18.55 2.12 9.43
C ARG A 123 -17.49 3.11 9.94
N PHE A 124 -16.23 2.92 9.53
CA PHE A 124 -15.09 3.75 9.92
C PHE A 124 -14.48 4.51 8.73
N ALA A 125 -15.24 4.66 7.63
CA ALA A 125 -14.81 5.33 6.40
C ALA A 125 -13.57 4.64 5.79
N PHE A 126 -13.70 3.34 5.54
CA PHE A 126 -12.74 2.54 4.77
C PHE A 126 -13.50 1.77 3.69
N VAL A 127 -12.86 1.59 2.53
CA VAL A 127 -13.38 0.74 1.46
C VAL A 127 -12.69 -0.62 1.55
N PRO A 128 -13.34 -1.69 2.07
CA PRO A 128 -12.70 -2.99 2.18
C PRO A 128 -12.58 -3.67 0.82
N ARG A 129 -11.43 -4.31 0.59
CA ARG A 129 -11.19 -5.26 -0.51
C ARG A 129 -10.58 -6.51 0.06
N ARG A 130 -11.40 -7.55 0.18
CA ARG A 130 -10.94 -8.85 0.69
C ARG A 130 -10.52 -9.76 -0.45
N ILE A 131 -9.39 -10.42 -0.25
CA ILE A 131 -8.70 -11.27 -1.22
C ILE A 131 -8.40 -12.60 -0.52
N ALA A 132 -8.81 -13.72 -1.11
CA ALA A 132 -8.62 -15.06 -0.54
C ALA A 132 -8.28 -16.06 -1.65
N LEU A 133 -7.37 -16.99 -1.35
CA LEU A 133 -6.94 -18.03 -2.28
C LEU A 133 -7.94 -19.18 -2.38
N GLU A 134 -8.77 -19.38 -1.36
CA GLU A 134 -9.73 -20.49 -1.26
C GLU A 134 -10.90 -20.38 -2.27
N LYS A 135 -11.09 -19.22 -2.91
CA LYS A 135 -12.09 -19.02 -3.97
C LYS A 135 -11.59 -19.35 -5.38
N ALA A 136 -10.34 -19.77 -5.55
CA ALA A 136 -9.74 -20.11 -6.84
C ALA A 136 -9.92 -21.60 -7.20
N GLU A 137 -11.11 -22.16 -6.99
CA GLU A 137 -11.40 -23.58 -7.31
C GLU A 137 -11.53 -23.86 -8.82
N ASP A 138 -11.63 -22.82 -9.66
CA ASP A 138 -11.56 -22.98 -11.11
C ASP A 138 -10.38 -22.16 -11.67
N SER A 139 -9.35 -22.86 -12.16
CA SER A 139 -8.45 -22.42 -13.25
C SER A 139 -7.04 -21.85 -12.98
N SER A 140 -6.40 -22.00 -11.81
CA SER A 140 -4.96 -21.71 -11.74
C SER A 140 -4.16 -22.61 -10.80
N SER A 141 -3.39 -23.54 -11.38
CA SER A 141 -2.26 -24.24 -10.76
C SER A 141 -1.06 -23.28 -10.55
N GLY A 142 -1.30 -22.14 -9.90
CA GLY A 142 -0.29 -21.10 -9.64
C GLY A 142 0.24 -21.17 -8.22
N GLU A 143 1.48 -20.68 -8.01
CA GLU A 143 2.00 -20.48 -6.66
C GLU A 143 1.15 -19.43 -5.91
N PRO A 144 0.79 -19.66 -4.63
CA PRO A 144 -0.03 -18.75 -3.82
C PRO A 144 0.38 -17.26 -3.90
N LEU A 145 1.68 -17.00 -3.87
CA LEU A 145 2.25 -15.66 -3.96
C LEU A 145 1.93 -14.97 -5.30
N GLU A 146 2.02 -15.70 -6.41
CA GLU A 146 1.76 -15.15 -7.75
C GLU A 146 0.28 -14.83 -7.95
N ILE A 147 -0.61 -15.68 -7.43
CA ILE A 147 -2.06 -15.43 -7.45
C ILE A 147 -2.38 -14.15 -6.66
N LEU A 148 -1.83 -14.02 -5.45
CA LEU A 148 -2.02 -12.84 -4.61
C LEU A 148 -1.46 -11.57 -5.28
N ARG A 149 -0.25 -11.64 -5.86
CA ARG A 149 0.35 -10.52 -6.61
C ARG A 149 -0.54 -10.06 -7.77
N SER A 150 -1.05 -11.01 -8.55
CA SER A 150 -1.96 -10.71 -9.67
C SER A 150 -3.23 -9.99 -9.20
N GLN A 151 -3.84 -10.47 -8.11
CA GLN A 151 -5.04 -9.86 -7.53
C GLN A 151 -4.78 -8.48 -6.90
N LEU A 152 -3.57 -8.26 -6.38
CA LEU A 152 -3.16 -7.02 -5.74
C LEU A 152 -2.64 -5.96 -6.71
N ALA A 153 -2.21 -6.33 -7.92
CA ALA A 153 -1.60 -5.44 -8.90
C ALA A 153 -2.46 -4.19 -9.19
N ALA A 154 -3.79 -4.32 -9.16
CA ALA A 154 -4.73 -3.21 -9.35
C ALA A 154 -4.63 -2.11 -8.28
N PHE A 155 -3.96 -2.38 -7.15
CA PHE A 155 -3.84 -1.48 -6.01
C PHE A 155 -2.42 -0.94 -5.79
N ASN A 156 -1.43 -1.32 -6.60
CA ASN A 156 -0.02 -0.91 -6.40
C ASN A 156 0.18 0.62 -6.40
N ASN A 157 -0.64 1.35 -7.17
CA ASN A 157 -0.57 2.81 -7.27
C ASN A 157 -1.50 3.55 -6.29
N THR A 158 -2.20 2.82 -5.42
CA THR A 158 -3.17 3.38 -4.48
C THR A 158 -2.67 3.20 -3.06
N THR A 159 -2.51 4.29 -2.31
CA THR A 159 -2.16 4.21 -0.89
C THR A 159 -3.30 3.54 -0.11
N ALA A 160 -2.98 2.46 0.61
CA ALA A 160 -3.95 1.61 1.29
C ALA A 160 -3.55 1.29 2.74
N TYR A 161 -4.44 0.61 3.45
CA TYR A 161 -4.19 -0.09 4.71
C TYR A 161 -4.25 -1.59 4.43
N GLY A 162 -3.39 -2.39 5.05
CA GLY A 162 -3.31 -3.84 4.83
C GLY A 162 -3.53 -4.63 6.11
N VAL A 163 -4.29 -5.72 6.03
CA VAL A 163 -4.41 -6.72 7.09
C VAL A 163 -4.29 -8.12 6.49
N VAL A 164 -3.38 -8.92 7.01
CA VAL A 164 -3.24 -10.35 6.70
C VAL A 164 -3.88 -11.14 7.84
N ALA A 165 -4.96 -11.86 7.51
CA ALA A 165 -5.79 -12.62 8.45
C ALA A 165 -6.10 -14.02 7.88
N THR A 166 -5.05 -14.77 7.58
CA THR A 166 -5.13 -16.09 6.90
C THR A 166 -5.19 -17.27 7.87
N MET A 167 -5.15 -17.01 9.18
CA MET A 167 -4.90 -18.03 10.22
C MET A 167 -3.62 -18.84 9.95
N GLY A 168 -2.70 -18.23 9.19
CA GLY A 168 -1.41 -18.68 8.70
C GLY A 168 -1.38 -19.95 7.87
N LEU A 169 -2.36 -20.05 6.98
CA LEU A 169 -2.26 -20.85 5.79
C LEU A 169 -1.25 -20.26 4.79
N TYR A 170 -1.21 -18.94 4.65
CA TYR A 170 -0.37 -18.23 3.67
C TYR A 170 0.04 -16.82 4.16
N ASP A 171 0.45 -16.72 5.44
CA ASP A 171 0.83 -15.44 6.05
C ASP A 171 2.03 -14.80 5.33
N SER A 172 3.07 -15.59 5.05
CA SER A 172 4.28 -15.11 4.40
C SER A 172 4.00 -14.64 2.97
N GLU A 173 3.23 -15.41 2.21
CA GLU A 173 2.84 -15.09 0.84
C GLU A 173 1.94 -13.86 0.79
N GLY A 174 0.99 -13.75 1.73
CA GLY A 174 0.16 -12.56 1.91
C GLY A 174 0.97 -11.30 2.16
N LEU A 175 1.97 -11.36 3.05
CA LEU A 175 2.85 -10.24 3.35
C LEU A 175 3.79 -9.91 2.19
N LEU A 176 4.38 -10.93 1.55
CA LEU A 176 5.26 -10.74 0.38
C LEU A 176 4.50 -10.19 -0.83
N ALA A 177 3.23 -10.53 -1.02
CA ALA A 177 2.44 -9.95 -2.10
C ALA A 177 2.16 -8.45 -1.85
N LEU A 178 1.98 -8.06 -0.59
CA LEU A 178 1.74 -6.67 -0.18
C LEU A 178 2.98 -5.79 -0.17
N VAL A 179 4.18 -6.35 -0.34
CA VAL A 179 5.44 -5.59 -0.36
C VAL A 179 5.49 -4.55 -1.49
N HIS A 180 4.75 -4.76 -2.58
CA HIS A 180 4.69 -3.85 -3.73
C HIS A 180 3.61 -2.78 -3.61
N CYS A 181 2.71 -2.87 -2.62
CA CYS A 181 1.66 -1.90 -2.43
C CYS A 181 2.14 -0.70 -1.59
N LYS A 182 1.61 0.48 -1.86
CA LYS A 182 1.79 1.66 -0.98
C LYS A 182 0.90 1.53 0.25
N LEU A 183 1.48 1.41 1.44
CA LEU A 183 0.73 1.11 2.68
C LEU A 183 0.97 2.15 3.78
N ARG A 184 -0.10 2.59 4.44
CA ARG A 184 -0.04 3.39 5.69
C ARG A 184 -0.05 2.52 6.95
N TYR A 185 -0.42 1.26 6.81
CA TYR A 185 -0.43 0.27 7.87
C TYR A 185 -0.39 -1.12 7.24
N LEU A 186 0.33 -2.04 7.88
CA LEU A 186 0.26 -3.47 7.59
C LEU A 186 0.22 -4.24 8.90
N GLY A 187 -0.87 -4.97 9.13
CA GLY A 187 -1.05 -5.82 10.30
C GLY A 187 -1.09 -7.29 9.92
N LEU A 188 -0.45 -8.14 10.72
CA LEU A 188 -0.64 -9.59 10.66
C LEU A 188 -1.41 -10.07 11.89
N VAL A 189 -2.55 -10.74 11.66
CA VAL A 189 -3.32 -11.40 12.71
C VAL A 189 -2.60 -12.69 13.11
N THR A 190 -1.82 -12.62 14.19
CA THR A 190 -0.95 -13.71 14.63
C THR A 190 -0.63 -13.63 16.13
N SER A 191 0.05 -14.63 16.67
CA SER A 191 0.64 -14.59 18.02
C SER A 191 2.10 -14.12 17.97
N PRO A 192 2.67 -13.59 19.07
CA PRO A 192 4.09 -13.21 19.12
C PRO A 192 5.03 -14.36 18.76
N LYS A 193 4.69 -15.58 19.19
CA LYS A 193 5.48 -16.79 18.89
C LYS A 193 5.48 -17.10 17.39
N ARG A 194 4.31 -17.03 16.74
CA ARG A 194 4.20 -17.30 15.29
C ARG A 194 4.82 -16.18 14.47
N TRP A 195 4.72 -14.93 14.92
CA TRP A 195 5.41 -13.81 14.27
C TRP A 195 6.92 -14.06 14.13
N ALA A 196 7.60 -14.55 15.18
CA ALA A 196 9.04 -14.84 15.10
C ALA A 196 9.40 -15.85 13.99
N THR A 197 8.53 -16.83 13.73
CA THR A 197 8.69 -17.78 12.63
C THR A 197 8.41 -17.13 11.28
N VAL A 198 7.34 -16.35 11.16
CA VAL A 198 6.97 -15.66 9.91
C VAL A 198 8.01 -14.62 9.53
N SER A 199 8.48 -13.79 10.47
CA SER A 199 9.49 -12.76 10.22
C SER A 199 10.80 -13.38 9.73
N SER A 200 11.25 -14.47 10.36
CA SER A 200 12.44 -15.22 9.91
C SER A 200 12.26 -15.78 8.49
N GLY A 201 11.05 -16.24 8.15
CA GLY A 201 10.71 -16.69 6.80
C GLY A 201 10.73 -15.56 5.77
N LEU A 202 10.24 -14.38 6.13
CA LEU A 202 10.29 -13.18 5.28
C LEU A 202 11.73 -12.73 5.02
N GLU A 203 12.59 -12.73 6.04
CA GLU A 203 14.01 -12.42 5.89
C GLU A 203 14.69 -13.41 4.93
N ALA A 204 14.44 -14.71 5.10
CA ALA A 204 14.99 -15.75 4.23
C ALA A 204 14.48 -15.63 2.78
N ALA A 205 13.26 -15.13 2.59
CA ALA A 205 12.68 -14.83 1.27
C ALA A 205 13.18 -13.51 0.66
N GLY A 206 14.03 -12.75 1.37
CA GLY A 206 14.63 -11.51 0.88
C GLY A 206 13.77 -10.26 1.07
N ALA A 207 12.77 -10.29 1.95
CA ALA A 207 12.02 -9.09 2.31
C ALA A 207 12.93 -8.06 3.00
N PRO A 208 12.84 -6.76 2.67
CA PRO A 208 13.62 -5.73 3.33
C PRO A 208 13.34 -5.69 4.84
N LYS A 209 14.39 -5.48 5.63
CA LYS A 209 14.23 -5.32 7.08
C LYS A 209 13.26 -4.19 7.44
N GLU A 210 13.32 -3.07 6.71
CA GLU A 210 12.41 -1.93 6.87
C GLU A 210 10.94 -2.32 6.67
N PHE A 211 10.66 -3.24 5.75
CA PHE A 211 9.30 -3.76 5.54
C PHE A 211 8.86 -4.64 6.72
N ILE A 212 9.76 -5.48 7.23
CA ILE A 212 9.48 -6.34 8.39
C ILE A 212 9.22 -5.50 9.64
N ASP A 213 10.03 -4.46 9.86
CA ASP A 213 9.90 -3.51 10.97
C ASP A 213 8.60 -2.66 10.85
N PHE A 214 8.08 -2.46 9.64
CA PHE A 214 6.81 -1.77 9.38
C PHE A 214 5.57 -2.61 9.77
N ILE A 215 5.69 -3.94 9.74
CA ILE A 215 4.57 -4.87 10.02
C ILE A 215 4.22 -4.86 11.52
N THR A 216 2.92 -4.74 11.80
CA THR A 216 2.38 -4.86 13.16
C THR A 216 1.88 -6.28 13.40
N ALA A 217 2.57 -7.01 14.27
CA ALA A 217 2.27 -8.40 14.57
C ALA A 217 2.52 -8.68 16.07
N PRO A 218 1.47 -8.93 16.88
CA PRO A 218 0.05 -9.07 16.52
C PRO A 218 -0.61 -7.78 16.03
N ALA A 219 -1.51 -7.89 15.06
CA ALA A 219 -2.38 -6.79 14.65
C ALA A 219 -3.45 -6.46 15.72
N GLY A 220 -3.74 -5.17 15.89
CA GLY A 220 -4.76 -4.66 16.79
C GLY A 220 -4.23 -4.15 18.12
N LEU A 221 -5.03 -3.31 18.78
CA LEU A 221 -4.77 -2.86 20.15
C LEU A 221 -5.07 -3.98 21.15
N ASP A 222 -4.31 -4.05 22.24
CA ASP A 222 -4.62 -4.98 23.33
C ASP A 222 -5.80 -4.45 24.14
N ILE A 223 -7.00 -4.92 23.77
CA ILE A 223 -8.26 -4.64 24.45
C ILE A 223 -8.84 -5.89 25.15
N GLY A 224 -8.04 -6.96 25.26
CA GLY A 224 -8.53 -8.26 25.75
C GLY A 224 -9.50 -8.97 24.80
N ALA A 225 -9.41 -8.71 23.48
CA ALA A 225 -10.30 -9.28 22.48
C ALA A 225 -10.14 -10.81 22.35
N VAL A 226 -11.27 -11.53 22.26
CA VAL A 226 -11.31 -12.98 22.09
C VAL A 226 -12.06 -13.37 20.81
N GLY A 227 -13.21 -12.76 20.57
CA GLY A 227 -14.06 -13.05 19.41
C GLY A 227 -13.58 -12.40 18.11
N ALA A 228 -14.02 -12.92 16.97
CA ALA A 228 -13.63 -12.37 15.66
C ALA A 228 -14.01 -10.89 15.50
N GLN A 229 -15.19 -10.49 15.98
CA GLN A 229 -15.67 -9.10 15.96
C GLN A 229 -14.87 -8.20 16.90
N GLU A 230 -14.48 -8.69 18.08
CA GLU A 230 -13.67 -7.94 19.04
C GLU A 230 -12.24 -7.74 18.51
N ILE A 231 -11.67 -8.77 17.88
CA ILE A 231 -10.35 -8.68 17.24
C ILE A 231 -10.42 -7.74 16.03
N ALA A 232 -11.46 -7.83 15.19
CA ALA A 232 -11.66 -6.88 14.10
C ALA A 232 -11.80 -5.44 14.61
N LEU A 233 -12.54 -5.23 15.71
CA LEU A 233 -12.64 -3.92 16.37
C LEU A 233 -11.26 -3.43 16.85
N SER A 234 -10.44 -4.29 17.46
CA SER A 234 -9.12 -3.89 17.96
C SER A 234 -8.16 -3.50 16.83
N ILE A 235 -8.23 -4.19 15.69
CA ILE A 235 -7.48 -3.89 14.46
C ILE A 235 -7.95 -2.58 13.85
N LEU A 236 -9.26 -2.39 13.70
CA LEU A 236 -9.82 -1.13 13.18
C LEU A 236 -9.50 0.05 14.10
N ALA A 237 -9.52 -0.13 15.42
CA ALA A 237 -9.12 0.88 16.38
C ALA A 237 -7.65 1.29 16.20
N GLN A 238 -6.74 0.32 16.02
CA GLN A 238 -5.32 0.59 15.75
C GLN A 238 -5.12 1.31 14.42
N ILE A 239 -5.84 0.92 13.37
CA ILE A 239 -5.81 1.57 12.06
C ILE A 239 -6.29 3.03 12.17
N VAL A 240 -7.40 3.28 12.87
CA VAL A 240 -7.94 4.63 13.09
C VAL A 240 -6.98 5.48 13.91
N GLU A 241 -6.34 4.91 14.94
CA GLU A 241 -5.31 5.57 15.73
C GLU A 241 -4.17 6.06 14.84
N ARG A 242 -3.59 5.18 14.01
CA ARG A 242 -2.50 5.54 13.08
C ARG A 242 -2.93 6.59 12.07
N ARG A 243 -4.16 6.47 11.53
CA ARG A 243 -4.75 7.45 10.60
C ARG A 243 -4.87 8.84 11.23
N ARG A 244 -5.15 8.94 12.53
CA ARG A 244 -5.43 10.21 13.22
C ARG A 244 -4.23 10.87 13.88
N ARG A 245 -3.24 10.08 14.31
CA ARG A 245 -2.05 10.60 14.99
C ARG A 245 -0.92 11.03 14.04
N ASP A 246 -1.20 11.03 12.73
CA ASP A 246 -0.27 11.44 11.67
C ASP A 246 1.15 10.91 11.88
N LEU A 247 1.23 9.63 12.28
CA LEU A 247 2.49 8.93 12.34
C LEU A 247 2.92 8.80 10.88
N ASN A 248 3.89 9.60 10.44
CA ASN A 248 4.49 9.62 9.09
C ASN A 248 5.13 8.28 8.65
N VAL A 249 4.73 7.18 9.27
CA VAL A 249 5.17 5.82 8.99
C VAL A 249 4.33 5.28 7.84
N GLN A 250 4.91 5.31 6.64
CA GLN A 250 4.33 4.72 5.43
C GLN A 250 5.36 3.87 4.70
N TRP A 251 4.86 2.87 3.99
CA TRP A 251 5.61 2.01 3.10
C TRP A 251 5.29 2.40 1.66
N GLU A 252 6.30 2.74 0.85
CA GLU A 252 6.12 3.23 -0.53
C GLU A 252 5.99 2.11 -1.57
N GLY A 253 6.06 0.85 -1.15
CA GLY A 253 6.14 -0.29 -2.06
C GLY A 253 7.57 -0.52 -2.54
N GLN A 254 7.94 -1.78 -2.74
CA GLN A 254 9.14 -2.10 -3.49
C GLN A 254 8.87 -1.95 -4.98
N PRO A 255 9.73 -1.25 -5.75
CA PRO A 255 9.67 -1.33 -7.20
C PRO A 255 9.81 -2.80 -7.60
N GLU A 256 8.99 -3.26 -8.54
CA GLU A 256 9.28 -4.52 -9.21
C GLU A 256 10.72 -4.45 -9.71
N LYS A 257 11.51 -5.50 -9.51
CA LYS A 257 12.83 -5.61 -10.14
C LYS A 257 12.61 -5.72 -11.65
N GLY A 258 12.38 -4.59 -12.31
CA GLY A 258 12.42 -4.47 -13.75
C GLY A 258 13.88 -4.59 -14.20
N ILE A 259 14.08 -5.31 -15.29
CA ILE A 259 15.21 -5.10 -16.21
C ILE A 259 15.43 -3.60 -16.32
N SER A 260 16.62 -3.11 -15.98
CA SER A 260 16.82 -1.68 -15.73
C SER A 260 16.42 -0.85 -16.95
N GLU A 261 15.80 0.30 -16.69
CA GLU A 261 15.43 1.33 -17.68
C GLU A 261 16.62 1.88 -18.49
N THR A 262 17.84 1.41 -18.20
CA THR A 262 19.07 1.75 -18.94
C THR A 262 19.35 0.84 -20.14
N GLU A 263 18.64 -0.28 -20.31
CA GLU A 263 18.84 -1.21 -21.44
C GLU A 263 17.85 -1.01 -22.60
N ALA A 264 16.83 -0.15 -22.44
CA ALA A 264 15.82 0.11 -23.47
C ALA A 264 16.31 0.97 -24.66
N LEU A 265 17.56 1.43 -24.62
CA LEU A 265 18.15 2.31 -25.63
C LEU A 265 19.55 1.86 -26.08
N SER A 266 19.82 0.56 -26.14
CA SER A 266 20.92 0.07 -26.96
C SER A 266 20.78 -1.42 -27.26
N ALA A 267 20.99 -1.76 -28.52
CA ALA A 267 21.03 -3.11 -29.08
C ALA A 267 19.66 -3.67 -29.52
N SER A 268 19.20 -3.14 -30.64
CA SER A 268 18.88 -4.00 -31.77
C SER A 268 19.95 -5.10 -31.94
N ASP A 269 19.45 -6.30 -32.24
CA ASP A 269 20.14 -7.42 -32.90
C ASP A 269 20.57 -8.62 -32.01
N ASP A 270 19.91 -9.74 -32.30
CA ASP A 270 20.44 -11.10 -32.37
C ASP A 270 21.31 -11.64 -31.20
N ARG A 271 20.72 -12.52 -30.37
CA ARG A 271 21.12 -13.96 -30.31
C ARG A 271 20.38 -14.77 -29.25
N THR A 272 19.84 -15.88 -29.74
CA THR A 272 19.30 -17.05 -29.06
C THR A 272 20.20 -17.57 -27.93
N THR A 273 19.80 -17.44 -26.67
CA THR A 273 20.29 -18.32 -25.59
C THR A 273 19.29 -19.45 -25.38
N VAL A 274 19.62 -20.63 -25.91
CA VAL A 274 18.86 -21.86 -25.69
C VAL A 274 18.92 -22.21 -24.20
N SER A 275 17.76 -22.20 -23.53
CA SER A 275 17.57 -22.70 -22.16
C SER A 275 17.74 -24.22 -22.15
N GLN A 276 18.65 -24.73 -21.32
CA GLN A 276 18.88 -26.17 -21.19
C GLN A 276 17.90 -26.71 -20.15
N ILE A 277 16.74 -27.12 -20.63
CA ILE A 277 15.65 -27.62 -19.81
C ILE A 277 15.87 -29.11 -19.55
N VAL A 278 15.84 -29.55 -18.28
CA VAL A 278 15.93 -30.95 -17.87
C VAL A 278 14.81 -31.32 -16.92
N VAL A 279 14.58 -32.60 -16.71
CA VAL A 279 13.52 -33.10 -15.82
C VAL A 279 14.14 -33.52 -14.49
N ASP A 280 13.57 -33.06 -13.38
CA ASP A 280 13.91 -33.49 -12.02
C ASP A 280 13.56 -34.98 -11.87
N PRO A 281 14.53 -35.87 -11.63
CA PRO A 281 14.32 -37.32 -11.57
C PRO A 281 13.51 -37.77 -10.34
N VAL A 282 13.28 -36.91 -9.35
CA VAL A 282 12.52 -37.26 -8.14
C VAL A 282 11.03 -37.01 -8.29
N CYS A 283 10.65 -35.92 -8.97
CA CYS A 283 9.25 -35.50 -9.06
C CYS A 283 8.73 -35.34 -10.50
N GLY A 284 9.59 -35.41 -11.51
CA GLY A 284 9.21 -35.22 -12.91
C GLY A 284 9.00 -33.76 -13.32
N MET A 285 9.30 -32.78 -12.46
CA MET A 285 9.19 -31.36 -12.80
C MET A 285 10.30 -30.92 -13.74
N THR A 286 9.93 -30.14 -14.76
CA THR A 286 10.84 -29.56 -15.73
C THR A 286 11.55 -28.34 -15.15
N VAL A 287 12.88 -28.32 -15.15
CA VAL A 287 13.72 -27.27 -14.57
C VAL A 287 14.75 -26.75 -15.57
N ASP A 288 15.01 -25.44 -15.51
CA ASP A 288 16.10 -24.83 -16.28
C ASP A 288 17.41 -25.03 -15.53
N LEU A 289 18.32 -25.84 -16.10
CA LEU A 289 19.63 -26.13 -15.54
C LEU A 289 20.48 -24.90 -15.31
N LYS A 290 20.24 -23.77 -15.97
CA LYS A 290 21.02 -22.55 -15.77
C LYS A 290 20.44 -21.64 -14.68
N LYS A 291 19.13 -21.73 -14.40
CA LYS A 291 18.44 -20.89 -13.41
C LYS A 291 18.25 -21.56 -12.05
N THR A 292 18.09 -22.88 -12.00
CA THR A 292 17.92 -23.56 -10.70
C THR A 292 19.22 -23.52 -9.90
N GLN A 293 19.15 -23.15 -8.63
CA GLN A 293 20.26 -23.25 -7.68
C GLN A 293 20.38 -24.66 -7.07
N PHE A 294 19.38 -25.51 -7.29
CA PHE A 294 19.34 -26.87 -6.75
C PHE A 294 19.86 -27.84 -7.81
N ARG A 295 21.18 -28.07 -7.78
CA ARG A 295 21.88 -28.99 -8.69
C ARG A 295 22.70 -29.99 -7.90
N LEU A 296 22.92 -31.16 -8.48
CA LEU A 296 23.81 -32.19 -7.93
C LEU A 296 24.49 -32.92 -9.07
N GLU A 297 25.81 -33.07 -8.98
CA GLU A 297 26.60 -33.83 -9.95
C GLU A 297 26.84 -35.26 -9.42
N LEU A 298 26.55 -36.26 -10.24
CA LEU A 298 26.79 -37.67 -9.96
C LEU A 298 27.33 -38.36 -11.21
N ASP A 299 28.44 -39.09 -11.07
CA ASP A 299 29.11 -39.82 -12.16
C ASP A 299 29.33 -38.97 -13.45
N GLY A 300 29.66 -37.68 -13.27
CA GLY A 300 29.89 -36.73 -14.37
C GLY A 300 28.63 -36.16 -15.03
N THR A 301 27.43 -36.47 -14.51
CA THR A 301 26.16 -35.93 -14.98
C THR A 301 25.60 -34.92 -13.97
N ILE A 302 25.24 -33.71 -14.43
CA ILE A 302 24.61 -32.68 -13.61
C ILE A 302 23.08 -32.84 -13.67
N TYR A 303 22.48 -33.14 -12.52
CA TYR A 303 21.04 -33.19 -12.33
C TYR A 303 20.53 -31.87 -11.77
N GLY A 304 19.43 -31.38 -12.32
CA GLY A 304 18.70 -30.20 -11.82
C GLY A 304 17.45 -30.62 -11.04
N PHE A 305 17.15 -29.89 -9.97
CA PHE A 305 16.01 -30.18 -9.09
C PHE A 305 15.11 -28.95 -8.93
N CYS A 306 13.82 -29.18 -8.69
CA CYS A 306 12.84 -28.10 -8.50
C CYS A 306 12.97 -27.43 -7.13
N CYS A 307 13.49 -28.15 -6.14
CA CYS A 307 13.73 -27.64 -4.78
C CYS A 307 14.89 -28.38 -4.09
N SER A 308 15.35 -27.84 -2.96
CA SER A 308 16.33 -28.51 -2.09
C SER A 308 15.83 -29.87 -1.61
N GLY A 309 14.53 -30.03 -1.36
CA GLY A 309 13.93 -31.30 -0.94
C GLY A 309 14.09 -32.44 -1.96
N CYS A 310 13.87 -32.16 -3.25
CA CYS A 310 14.09 -33.14 -4.31
C CYS A 310 15.58 -33.48 -4.44
N ARG A 311 16.47 -32.47 -4.44
CA ARG A 311 17.92 -32.67 -4.45
C ARG A 311 18.38 -33.56 -3.28
N ASP A 312 17.91 -33.27 -2.07
CA ASP A 312 18.33 -33.97 -0.85
C ASP A 312 17.78 -35.41 -0.78
N ARG A 313 16.60 -35.66 -1.35
CA ARG A 313 16.06 -37.02 -1.52
C ARG A 313 16.85 -37.81 -2.56
N PHE A 314 17.19 -37.18 -3.69
CA PHE A 314 18.03 -37.79 -4.70
C PHE A 314 19.43 -38.11 -4.15
N ALA A 315 20.05 -37.20 -3.40
CA ALA A 315 21.37 -37.40 -2.79
C ALA A 315 21.42 -38.58 -1.81
N LYS A 316 20.30 -38.90 -1.13
CA LYS A 316 20.21 -39.98 -0.14
C LYS A 316 20.16 -41.37 -0.76
N ASP A 317 19.50 -41.50 -1.91
CA ASP A 317 19.42 -42.77 -2.64
C ASP A 317 19.24 -42.55 -4.15
N PRO A 318 20.32 -42.18 -4.88
CA PRO A 318 20.21 -41.86 -6.31
C PRO A 318 19.75 -43.06 -7.15
N LYS A 319 20.11 -44.29 -6.74
CA LYS A 319 19.81 -45.51 -7.50
C LYS A 319 18.30 -45.78 -7.57
N ALA A 320 17.54 -45.41 -6.53
CA ALA A 320 16.09 -45.56 -6.51
C ALA A 320 15.35 -44.69 -7.53
N PHE A 321 15.94 -43.56 -7.95
CA PHE A 321 15.34 -42.62 -8.89
C PHE A 321 15.87 -42.77 -10.32
N LEU A 322 16.99 -43.49 -10.50
CA LEU A 322 17.60 -43.74 -11.80
C LEU A 322 17.23 -45.12 -12.39
N SER A 323 16.53 -45.98 -11.63
CA SER A 323 16.16 -47.35 -12.05
C SER A 323 14.89 -47.44 -12.91
N HIS A 324 14.32 -46.32 -13.36
CA HIS A 324 13.20 -46.26 -14.28
C HIS A 324 13.61 -45.50 -15.55
N THR A 325 14.30 -46.18 -16.46
CA THR A 325 14.43 -45.75 -17.87
C THR A 325 13.54 -46.60 -18.73
#